data_AF-A0A919LXF0-F1
#
_entry.id   AF-A0A919LXF0-F1
#
_cell.length_a   1.000
_cell.length_b   1.000
_cell.length_c   1.000
_cell.angle_alpha   90.00
_cell.angle_beta   90.00
_cell.angle_gamma   90.00
#
_symmetry.space_group_name_H-M   'P 1'
#
loop_
_entity.id
_entity.type
_entity.pdbx_description
1 polymer ?
#
loop_
_entity_poly.entity_id
_entity_poly.type
_entity_poly.pdbx_seq_one_letter_code
_entity_poly.pdbx_strand_id
1 'polypeptide(L)' 'MLKQGKGSIVNISSVATAGVNRVPYSAAKGGVNALTRSIAMEYSGSGIRINAVARRDRGAAAPDAA' A
#
# COMPACT_ATOMS: atom_id res chain seq x y z
N MET A 1 17.78 -10.09 -0.02
CA MET A 1 16.85 -10.66 -1.02
C MET A 1 17.50 -10.81 -2.40
N LEU A 2 18.15 -9.78 -2.97
CA LEU A 2 18.79 -9.88 -4.30
C LEU A 2 19.82 -11.01 -4.41
N LYS A 3 20.79 -11.09 -3.50
CA LYS A 3 21.77 -12.21 -3.46
C LYS A 3 21.11 -13.59 -3.29
N GLN A 4 19.90 -13.63 -2.72
CA GLN A 4 19.15 -14.86 -2.46
C GLN A 4 18.25 -15.26 -3.63
N GLY A 5 18.05 -14.38 -4.63
CA GLY A 5 17.19 -14.62 -5.80
C GLY A 5 15.71 -14.85 -5.47
N LYS A 6 15.28 -14.59 -4.22
CA LYS A 6 13.91 -14.77 -3.77
C LYS A 6 13.57 -13.89 -2.58
N GLY A 7 12.30 -13.49 -2.47
CA GLY A 7 11.82 -12.75 -1.32
C GLY A 7 10.41 -12.23 -1.46
N SER A 8 9.88 -11.66 -0.36
CA SER A 8 8.61 -10.95 -0.36
C SER A 8 8.72 -9.72 0.52
N ILE A 9 8.32 -8.56 -0.02
CA ILE A 9 8.20 -7.30 0.70
C ILE A 9 6.71 -6.94 0.75
N VAL A 10 6.21 -6.65 1.95
CA VAL A 10 4.82 -6.29 2.19
C VAL A 10 4.77 -4.94 2.90
N ASN A 11 4.25 -3.94 2.21
CA ASN A 11 4.08 -2.59 2.73
C ASN A 11 2.67 -2.38 3.27
N ILE A 12 2.53 -1.62 4.34
CA ILE A 12 1.22 -1.30 4.94
C ILE A 12 0.73 0.06 4.43
N SER A 13 -0.29 0.03 3.58
CA SER A 13 -0.95 1.22 3.04
C SER A 13 -2.38 1.40 3.58
N SER A 14 -3.14 2.31 2.99
CA SER A 14 -4.52 2.61 3.35
C SER A 14 -5.29 3.06 2.12
N VAL A 15 -6.59 2.76 2.09
CA VAL A 15 -7.53 3.30 1.10
C VAL A 15 -8.13 4.63 1.54
N ALA A 16 -7.98 5.01 2.81
CA ALA A 16 -8.48 6.26 3.38
C ALA A 16 -7.56 7.46 3.04
N THR A 17 -7.22 7.60 1.76
CA THR A 17 -6.36 8.66 1.23
C THR A 17 -7.17 9.86 0.71
N ALA A 18 -8.50 9.80 0.75
CA ALA A 18 -9.38 10.91 0.43
C ALA A 18 -10.18 11.31 1.68
N GLY A 19 -10.14 12.59 2.06
CA GLY A 19 -10.88 13.12 3.20
C GLY A 19 -10.37 14.46 3.71
N VAL A 20 -11.20 15.18 4.46
CA VAL A 20 -10.84 16.46 5.10
C VAL A 20 -9.78 16.22 6.17
N ASN A 21 -8.80 17.13 6.28
CA ASN A 21 -7.68 17.05 7.23
C ASN A 21 -6.80 15.79 7.07
N ARG A 22 -6.77 15.19 5.87
CA ARG A 22 -5.96 14.00 5.57
C ARG A 22 -4.71 14.28 4.76
N VAL A 23 -4.42 15.52 4.33
CA VAL A 23 -3.34 15.84 3.37
C VAL A 23 -2.01 15.13 3.65
N PRO A 24 -1.43 15.17 4.87
CA PRO A 24 -0.17 14.47 5.15
C PRO A 24 -0.32 12.94 5.11
N TYR A 25 -1.45 12.42 5.58
CA TYR A 25 -1.76 11.00 5.56
C TYR A 25 -1.98 10.47 4.14
N SER A 26 -2.70 11.23 3.32
CA SER A 26 -2.93 10.97 1.90
C SER A 26 -1.63 10.93 1.12
N ALA A 27 -0.75 11.93 1.32
CA ALA A 27 0.57 11.96 0.72
C ALA A 27 1.42 10.75 1.15
N ALA A 28 1.46 10.45 2.45
CA ALA A 28 2.23 9.33 2.98
C ALA A 28 1.74 7.97 2.45
N LYS A 29 0.44 7.68 2.55
CA LYS A 29 -0.12 6.37 2.18
C LYS A 29 -0.30 6.20 0.67
N GLY A 30 -0.58 7.29 -0.06
CA GLY A 30 -0.47 7.31 -1.52
C GLY A 30 0.97 7.11 -2.00
N GLY A 31 1.93 7.74 -1.32
CA GLY A 31 3.36 7.57 -1.58
C GLY A 31 3.82 6.12 -1.39
N VAL A 32 3.36 5.42 -0.34
CA VAL A 32 3.64 3.99 -0.16
C VAL A 32 3.13 3.15 -1.35
N ASN A 33 1.95 3.45 -1.87
CA ASN A 33 1.42 2.74 -3.05
C ASN A 33 2.27 3.01 -4.29
N ALA A 34 2.63 4.27 -4.55
CA ALA A 34 3.47 4.66 -5.67
C ALA A 34 4.87 4.04 -5.58
N LEU A 35 5.50 4.10 -4.40
CA LEU A 35 6.80 3.48 -4.11
C LEU A 35 6.75 1.98 -4.40
N THR A 36 5.75 1.29 -3.86
CA THR A 36 5.58 -0.16 -4.05
C THR A 36 5.52 -0.52 -5.52
N ARG A 37 4.74 0.21 -6.32
CA ARG A 37 4.65 0.01 -7.77
C ARG A 37 5.99 0.25 -8.45
N SER A 38 6.67 1.35 -8.13
CA SER A 38 7.97 1.70 -8.73
C SER A 38 9.00 0.61 -8.50
N ILE A 39 9.19 0.18 -7.24
CA ILE A 39 10.20 -0.83 -6.90
C ILE A 39 9.80 -2.23 -7.39
N ALA A 40 8.50 -2.56 -7.46
CA ALA A 40 8.05 -3.81 -8.05
C ALA A 40 8.42 -3.90 -9.54
N MET A 41 8.35 -2.80 -10.27
CA MET A 41 8.77 -2.73 -11.67
C MET A 41 10.29 -2.80 -11.81
N GLU A 42 11.02 -2.03 -11.00
CA GLU A 42 12.49 -1.99 -11.02
C GLU A 42 13.12 -3.36 -10.72
N TYR A 43 12.55 -4.10 -9.77
CA TYR A 43 13.04 -5.42 -9.36
C TYR A 43 12.28 -6.58 -10.00
N SER A 44 11.53 -6.32 -11.07
CA SER A 44 10.88 -7.37 -11.86
C SER A 44 11.92 -8.40 -12.35
N GLY A 45 11.63 -9.69 -12.21
CA GLY A 45 12.54 -10.76 -12.59
C GLY A 45 13.60 -11.13 -11.54
N SER A 46 13.76 -10.38 -10.45
CA SER A 46 14.71 -10.71 -9.36
C SER A 46 14.26 -11.84 -8.41
N GLY A 47 13.08 -12.43 -8.68
CA GLY A 47 12.44 -13.41 -7.78
C GLY A 47 11.83 -12.81 -6.50
N ILE A 48 11.80 -11.47 -6.40
CA ILE A 48 11.25 -10.75 -5.24
C ILE A 48 9.84 -10.27 -5.57
N ARG A 49 8.87 -10.64 -4.72
CA ARG A 49 7.50 -10.11 -4.80
C ARG A 49 7.36 -8.89 -3.90
N ILE A 50 6.75 -7.82 -4.41
CA ILE A 50 6.59 -6.59 -3.65
C ILE A 50 5.13 -6.14 -3.75
N ASN A 51 4.44 -6.04 -2.61
CA ASN A 51 3.02 -5.70 -2.55
C ASN A 51 2.74 -4.69 -1.45
N ALA A 52 1.68 -3.90 -1.62
CA ALA A 52 1.12 -3.05 -0.60
C ALA A 52 -0.25 -3.59 -0.19
N VAL A 53 -0.50 -3.67 1.11
CA VAL A 53 -1.78 -4.10 1.67
C VAL A 53 -2.44 -2.90 2.32
N ALA A 54 -3.61 -2.53 1.83
CA ALA A 54 -4.39 -1.43 2.36
C ALA A 54 -5.40 -1.95 3.37
N ARG A 55 -5.35 -1.44 4.60
CA ARG A 55 -6.41 -1.72 5.59
C ARG A 55 -7.63 -0.89 5.25
N ARG A 56 -8.78 -1.54 5.03
CA ARG A 56 -10.08 -0.88 5.05
C ARG A 56 -10.50 -0.64 6.50
N ASP A 57 -10.85 0.58 6.85
CA ASP A 57 -11.44 0.91 8.14
C ASP A 57 -12.92 0.51 8.14
N ARG A 58 -13.30 -0.46 8.98
CA ARG A 58 -14.73 -0.71 9.28
C ARG A 58 -15.29 0.34 10.24
N GLY A 59 -15.13 1.64 9.94
CA GLY A 59 -15.29 2.71 10.93
C GLY A 59 -15.99 4.00 10.48
N ALA A 60 -16.43 4.11 9.22
CA ALA A 60 -17.48 5.04 8.84
C ALA A 60 -18.69 4.18 8.49
N ALA A 61 -19.79 4.36 9.22
CA ALA A 61 -20.99 3.54 9.14
C ALA A 61 -21.40 3.26 7.68
N ALA A 62 -21.68 2.00 7.37
CA ALA A 62 -22.59 1.69 6.27
C ALA A 62 -23.94 2.32 6.65
N PRO A 63 -24.54 3.20 5.83
CA PRO A 63 -25.77 3.91 6.16
C PRO A 63 -27.03 3.01 6.17
N ASP A 64 -26.90 1.69 6.16
CA ASP A 64 -27.98 0.75 5.80
C ASP A 64 -27.94 -0.58 6.58
N ALA A 65 -27.41 -0.60 7.80
CA ALA A 65 -27.52 -1.75 8.70
C ALA A 65 -28.45 -1.46 9.90
N ALA A 66 -29.73 -1.21 9.62
CA ALA A 66 -30.87 -1.35 10.54
C ALA A 66 -32.17 -1.47 9.74
#